data_AF-A0A2H4U4K8-F1
#
_entry.id   AF-A0A2H4U4K8-F1
#
_cell.length_a   1.000
_cell.length_b   1.000
_cell.length_c   1.000
_cell.angle_alpha   90.00
_cell.angle_beta   90.00
_cell.angle_gamma   90.00
#
_symmetry.space_group_name_H-M   'P 1'
#
loop_
_entity.id
_entity.type
_entity.pdbx_description
1 polymer ?
#
loop_
_entity_poly.entity_id
_entity_poly.type
_entity_poly.pdbx_seq_one_letter_code
_entity_poly.pdbx_strand_id
1 'polypeptide(L)'
;MSSLDSPYEVNDSYYRDVKRFASEFLDFAHNYFDDDEKILEGLIVSIYWKMYCDKFSSLEQIIDYLEYIGDFNDQLPYLRKWENVDFSPYLVLGEWFCKNAQKYLSSYTFNLNDYLKKYEDIPKSKQEEIFFDSPKELYYLNMLCSEIMGRIFRPDYESRKRKAIVLPTCMKIDQKHCQAVEKRLGEVCTACNPECEIAKINNEYDCEIYLVSHKSSAFQNATDEDKKDLAIVGVACPLNLISGGWKAATLGMPPQCVLLDKVACSRHWLKEDVPSSINKKELKKILEVN
;
A
#
# COMPACT_ATOMS: atom_id res chain seq x y z
N MET A 1 16.78 17.99 -3.29
CA MET A 1 15.82 17.83 -2.18
C MET A 1 16.52 17.09 -1.07
N SER A 2 16.46 17.59 0.16
CA SER A 2 17.08 16.90 1.30
C SER A 2 16.24 15.68 1.69
N SER A 3 16.88 14.63 2.23
CA SER A 3 16.19 13.44 2.76
C SER A 3 15.29 13.73 3.97
N LEU A 4 15.23 14.98 4.43
CA LEU A 4 14.47 15.43 5.61
C LEU A 4 12.99 15.73 5.31
N ASP A 5 12.56 15.71 4.05
CA ASP A 5 11.18 16.08 3.67
C ASP A 5 10.25 14.88 3.44
N SER A 6 10.67 13.66 3.77
CA SER A 6 9.84 12.45 3.65
C SER A 6 9.85 11.63 4.94
N PRO A 7 8.72 11.04 5.38
CA PRO A 7 8.67 10.12 6.52
C PRO A 7 9.39 8.79 6.25
N TYR A 8 9.54 8.42 4.98
CA TYR A 8 10.24 7.21 4.56
C TYR A 8 11.01 7.41 3.25
N GLU A 9 12.01 6.58 3.00
CA GLU A 9 12.68 6.49 1.71
C GLU A 9 13.05 5.03 1.45
N VAL A 10 12.56 4.46 0.35
CA VAL A 10 12.82 3.07 -0.06
C VAL A 10 13.68 3.02 -1.31
N ASN A 11 14.42 1.92 -1.48
CA ASN A 11 15.37 1.71 -2.57
C ASN A 11 15.56 0.21 -2.84
N ASP A 12 16.55 -0.16 -3.66
CA ASP A 12 16.85 -1.58 -3.97
C ASP A 12 17.10 -2.43 -2.72
N SER A 13 17.68 -1.86 -1.67
CA SER A 13 17.94 -2.58 -0.41
C SER A 13 16.65 -2.86 0.34
N TYR A 14 15.67 -1.95 0.31
CA TYR A 14 14.36 -2.16 0.92
C TYR A 14 13.70 -3.43 0.39
N TYR A 15 13.68 -3.62 -0.92
CA TYR A 15 13.06 -4.81 -1.52
C TYR A 15 13.78 -6.10 -1.15
N ARG A 16 15.10 -6.08 -0.93
CA ARG A 16 15.82 -7.25 -0.41
C ARG A 16 15.45 -7.53 1.05
N ASP A 17 15.40 -6.50 1.87
CA ASP A 17 15.16 -6.62 3.31
C ASP A 17 13.71 -6.99 3.62
N VAL A 18 12.72 -6.41 2.92
CA VAL A 18 11.31 -6.76 3.10
C VAL A 18 11.01 -8.18 2.65
N LYS A 19 11.65 -8.66 1.56
CA LYS A 19 11.53 -10.06 1.10
C LYS A 19 12.09 -11.04 2.12
N ARG A 20 13.27 -10.72 2.67
CA ARG A 20 13.85 -11.51 3.76
C ARG A 20 12.96 -11.50 4.99
N PHE A 21 12.44 -10.33 5.37
CA PHE A 21 11.55 -10.17 6.51
C PHE A 21 10.27 -10.99 6.35
N ALA A 22 9.64 -10.93 5.18
CA ALA A 22 8.45 -11.72 4.86
C ALA A 22 8.71 -13.23 4.90
N SER A 23 9.86 -13.70 4.40
CA SER A 23 10.20 -15.13 4.51
C SER A 23 10.38 -15.56 5.97
N GLU A 24 11.14 -14.81 6.77
CA GLU A 24 11.33 -15.15 8.19
C GLU A 24 10.01 -15.06 8.99
N PHE A 25 9.12 -14.12 8.63
CA PHE A 25 7.79 -13.99 9.24
C PHE A 25 6.89 -15.18 8.88
N LEU A 26 6.83 -15.57 7.60
CA LEU A 26 6.01 -16.70 7.15
C LEU A 26 6.53 -18.03 7.71
N ASP A 27 7.86 -18.24 7.73
CA ASP A 27 8.46 -19.41 8.36
C ASP A 27 8.08 -19.52 9.85
N PHE A 28 8.00 -18.38 10.55
CA PHE A 28 7.52 -18.33 11.93
C PHE A 28 6.01 -18.63 12.01
N ALA A 29 5.19 -17.97 11.19
CA ALA A 29 3.74 -18.09 11.20
C ALA A 29 3.28 -19.53 10.84
N HIS A 30 4.00 -20.21 9.96
CA HIS A 30 3.73 -21.59 9.55
C HIS A 30 3.91 -22.64 10.65
N ASN A 31 4.47 -22.27 11.81
CA ASN A 31 4.45 -23.13 12.99
C ASN A 31 3.08 -23.18 13.67
N TYR A 32 2.16 -22.26 13.32
CA TYR A 32 0.87 -22.08 13.98
C TYR A 32 -0.32 -22.14 13.00
N PHE A 33 -0.11 -21.70 11.76
CA PHE A 33 -1.17 -21.54 10.74
C PHE A 33 -0.68 -22.05 9.38
N ASP A 34 -1.56 -22.55 8.53
CA ASP A 34 -1.22 -23.14 7.22
C ASP A 34 -1.76 -22.33 6.02
N ASP A 35 -2.46 -21.24 6.29
CA ASP A 35 -3.11 -20.38 5.29
C ASP A 35 -2.50 -18.97 5.32
N ASP A 36 -1.79 -18.60 4.25
CA ASP A 36 -1.12 -17.30 4.12
C ASP A 36 -2.10 -16.11 4.10
N GLU A 37 -3.31 -16.27 3.54
CA GLU A 37 -4.33 -15.22 3.56
C GLU A 37 -4.81 -14.99 5.01
N LYS A 38 -5.02 -16.07 5.76
CA LYS A 38 -5.36 -15.98 7.19
C LYS A 38 -4.23 -15.44 8.04
N ILE A 39 -2.98 -15.77 7.72
CA ILE A 39 -1.79 -15.19 8.37
C ILE A 39 -1.73 -13.67 8.13
N LEU A 40 -1.95 -13.23 6.89
CA LEU A 40 -1.97 -11.81 6.52
C LEU A 40 -3.09 -11.06 7.27
N GLU A 41 -4.33 -11.55 7.17
CA GLU A 41 -5.49 -10.96 7.85
C GLU A 41 -5.28 -10.95 9.38
N GLY A 42 -4.84 -12.08 9.95
CA GLY A 42 -4.63 -12.25 11.39
C GLY A 42 -3.51 -11.38 11.96
N LEU A 43 -2.42 -11.16 11.20
CA LEU A 43 -1.39 -10.20 11.57
C LEU A 43 -1.97 -8.78 11.70
N ILE A 44 -2.76 -8.35 10.71
CA ILE A 44 -3.36 -7.01 10.70
C ILE A 44 -4.33 -6.84 11.87
N VAL A 45 -5.20 -7.83 12.12
CA VAL A 45 -6.10 -7.86 13.28
C VAL A 45 -5.31 -7.80 14.59
N SER A 46 -4.25 -8.59 14.72
CA SER A 46 -3.40 -8.60 15.90
C SER A 46 -2.77 -7.23 16.20
N ILE A 47 -2.29 -6.53 15.16
CA ILE A 47 -1.71 -5.20 15.33
C ILE A 47 -2.78 -4.16 15.66
N TYR A 48 -3.94 -4.17 15.00
CA TYR A 48 -5.03 -3.26 15.38
C TYR A 48 -5.52 -3.51 16.80
N TRP A 49 -5.69 -4.77 17.20
CA TRP A 49 -6.00 -5.10 18.59
C TRP A 49 -4.97 -4.50 19.55
N LYS A 50 -3.67 -4.76 19.31
CA LYS A 50 -2.59 -4.22 20.16
C LYS A 50 -2.60 -2.70 20.27
N MET A 51 -2.94 -1.98 19.20
CA MET A 51 -2.96 -0.52 19.18
C MET A 51 -4.15 0.09 19.94
N TYR A 52 -5.25 -0.66 20.04
CA TYR A 52 -6.53 -0.11 20.44
C TYR A 52 -7.19 -0.83 21.63
N CYS A 53 -6.61 -1.93 22.14
CA CYS A 53 -7.16 -2.74 23.24
C CYS A 53 -7.27 -1.98 24.58
N ASP A 54 -6.50 -0.91 24.77
CA ASP A 54 -6.63 -0.05 25.97
C ASP A 54 -7.84 0.89 25.89
N LYS A 55 -8.36 1.13 24.67
CA LYS A 55 -9.47 2.07 24.40
C LYS A 55 -10.80 1.36 24.18
N PHE A 56 -10.76 0.14 23.66
CA PHE A 56 -11.93 -0.63 23.26
C PHE A 56 -11.86 -2.04 23.83
N SER A 57 -13.02 -2.60 24.16
CA SER A 57 -13.14 -3.92 24.80
C SER A 57 -13.37 -5.06 23.81
N SER A 58 -13.62 -4.78 22.54
CA SER A 58 -13.84 -5.79 21.50
C SER A 58 -13.27 -5.37 20.15
N LEU A 59 -13.00 -6.36 19.29
CA LEU A 59 -12.57 -6.10 17.92
C LEU A 59 -13.65 -5.37 17.10
N GLU A 60 -14.92 -5.69 17.32
CA GLU A 60 -16.07 -4.98 16.71
C GLU A 60 -16.00 -3.47 16.95
N GLN A 61 -15.76 -3.05 18.20
CA GLN A 61 -15.63 -1.62 18.54
C GLN A 61 -14.43 -0.95 17.85
N ILE A 62 -13.33 -1.68 17.68
CA ILE A 62 -12.17 -1.20 16.92
C ILE A 62 -12.57 -1.04 15.45
N ILE A 63 -13.22 -2.03 14.85
CA ILE A 63 -13.62 -1.96 13.43
C ILE A 63 -14.63 -0.83 13.21
N ASP A 64 -15.61 -0.64 14.10
CA ASP A 64 -16.55 0.48 14.06
C ASP A 64 -15.83 1.84 14.14
N TYR A 65 -14.81 1.93 14.99
CA TYR A 65 -13.97 3.13 15.08
C TYR A 65 -13.17 3.36 13.79
N LEU A 66 -12.58 2.31 13.21
CA LEU A 66 -11.85 2.36 11.94
C LEU A 66 -12.77 2.74 10.77
N GLU A 67 -14.03 2.28 10.77
CA GLU A 67 -15.06 2.69 9.81
C GLU A 67 -15.47 4.15 10.01
N TYR A 68 -15.67 4.59 11.25
CA TYR A 68 -16.05 5.96 11.56
C TYR A 68 -15.02 7.00 11.11
N ILE A 69 -13.73 6.68 11.21
CA ILE A 69 -12.65 7.55 10.70
C ILE A 69 -12.49 7.46 9.17
N GLY A 70 -13.14 6.48 8.53
CA GLY A 70 -13.39 6.43 7.08
C GLY A 70 -12.23 5.97 6.20
N ASP A 71 -11.10 5.55 6.77
CA ASP A 71 -9.89 5.25 6.02
C ASP A 71 -9.63 3.76 5.79
N PHE A 72 -10.34 2.91 6.53
CA PHE A 72 -10.19 1.45 6.44
C PHE A 72 -11.27 0.82 5.58
N ASN A 73 -12.12 1.59 4.89
CA ASN A 73 -13.29 1.09 4.15
C ASN A 73 -12.98 -0.09 3.21
N ASP A 74 -11.84 -0.07 2.53
CA ASP A 74 -11.42 -1.17 1.63
C ASP A 74 -10.88 -2.39 2.40
N GLN A 75 -10.48 -2.20 3.66
CA GLN A 75 -10.03 -3.25 4.58
C GLN A 75 -11.20 -3.84 5.41
N LEU A 76 -12.28 -3.08 5.63
CA LEU A 76 -13.43 -3.50 6.45
C LEU A 76 -13.99 -4.85 6.02
N PRO A 77 -14.16 -5.19 4.72
CA PRO A 77 -14.66 -6.51 4.34
C PRO A 77 -13.78 -7.67 4.81
N TYR A 78 -12.48 -7.43 4.98
CA TYR A 78 -11.53 -8.43 5.50
C TYR A 78 -11.58 -8.45 7.03
N LEU A 79 -11.61 -7.30 7.69
CA LEU A 79 -11.64 -7.19 9.15
C LEU A 79 -12.96 -7.70 9.75
N ARG A 80 -14.11 -7.39 9.12
CA ARG A 80 -15.44 -7.81 9.59
C ARG A 80 -15.60 -9.34 9.61
N LYS A 81 -14.84 -10.09 8.81
CA LYS A 81 -14.78 -11.58 8.89
C LYS A 81 -14.35 -12.07 10.28
N TRP A 82 -13.65 -11.23 11.05
CA TRP A 82 -13.05 -11.59 12.33
C TRP A 82 -13.88 -11.20 13.55
N GLU A 83 -15.00 -10.49 13.39
CA GLU A 83 -15.83 -10.02 14.52
C GLU A 83 -16.29 -11.14 15.43
N ASN A 84 -16.61 -12.29 14.84
CA ASN A 84 -17.13 -13.46 15.53
C ASN A 84 -16.13 -14.63 15.55
N VAL A 85 -14.87 -14.37 15.19
CA VAL A 85 -13.79 -15.36 15.17
C VAL A 85 -12.90 -15.11 16.38
N ASP A 86 -12.55 -16.18 17.09
CA ASP A 86 -11.51 -16.10 18.12
C ASP A 86 -10.14 -15.85 17.45
N PHE A 87 -9.73 -14.58 17.43
CA PHE A 87 -8.44 -14.15 16.88
C PHE A 87 -7.30 -14.26 17.91
N SER A 88 -7.56 -14.69 19.15
CA SER A 88 -6.54 -14.80 20.18
C SER A 88 -5.31 -15.65 19.79
N PRO A 89 -5.43 -16.74 18.98
CA PRO A 89 -4.26 -17.47 18.51
C PRO A 89 -3.32 -16.62 17.64
N TYR A 90 -3.87 -15.65 16.89
CA TYR A 90 -3.12 -14.79 15.97
C TYR A 90 -2.37 -13.67 16.68
N LEU A 91 -2.58 -13.45 17.98
CA LEU A 91 -1.85 -12.44 18.76
C LEU A 91 -0.34 -12.67 18.75
N VAL A 92 0.08 -13.93 18.64
CA VAL A 92 1.50 -14.31 18.53
C VAL A 92 2.17 -13.72 17.28
N LEU A 93 1.41 -13.51 16.19
CA LEU A 93 1.92 -12.89 14.97
C LEU A 93 2.30 -11.43 15.21
N GLY A 94 1.43 -10.66 15.87
CA GLY A 94 1.69 -9.26 16.19
C GLY A 94 2.81 -9.09 17.20
N GLU A 95 2.92 -9.97 18.20
CA GLU A 95 4.05 -9.99 19.14
C GLU A 95 5.39 -10.20 18.43
N TRP A 96 5.46 -11.22 17.57
CA TRP A 96 6.66 -11.48 16.79
C TRP A 96 6.98 -10.31 15.86
N PHE A 97 5.98 -9.78 15.16
CA PHE A 97 6.14 -8.63 14.28
C PHE A 97 6.72 -7.42 15.04
N CYS A 98 6.13 -7.03 16.17
CA CYS A 98 6.59 -5.87 16.95
C CYS A 98 8.04 -6.04 17.44
N LYS A 99 8.45 -7.28 17.75
CA LYS A 99 9.81 -7.59 18.17
C LYS A 99 10.84 -7.50 17.05
N ASN A 100 10.45 -7.81 15.81
CA ASN A 100 11.38 -8.03 14.70
C ASN A 100 11.35 -6.94 13.62
N ALA A 101 10.23 -6.26 13.39
CA ALA A 101 10.03 -5.35 12.26
C ALA A 101 11.09 -4.24 12.18
N GLN A 102 11.47 -3.66 13.33
CA GLN A 102 12.45 -2.59 13.40
C GLN A 102 13.81 -3.00 12.81
N LYS A 103 14.24 -4.24 13.02
CA LYS A 103 15.51 -4.78 12.50
C LYS A 103 15.62 -4.65 10.99
N TYR A 104 14.49 -4.78 10.28
CA TYR A 104 14.44 -4.79 8.82
C TYR A 104 14.07 -3.44 8.23
N LEU A 105 13.20 -2.68 8.90
CA LEU A 105 12.52 -1.56 8.26
C LEU A 105 12.94 -0.18 8.78
N SER A 106 13.66 -0.09 9.91
CA SER A 106 13.97 1.20 10.52
C SER A 106 14.88 2.10 9.69
N SER A 107 15.75 1.51 8.87
CA SER A 107 16.62 2.27 7.95
C SER A 107 15.82 3.00 6.86
N TYR A 108 14.58 2.59 6.59
CA TYR A 108 13.74 3.17 5.54
C TYR A 108 12.72 4.17 6.10
N THR A 109 12.55 4.25 7.42
CA THR A 109 11.65 5.19 8.09
C THR A 109 12.39 6.07 9.11
N PHE A 110 13.69 6.30 8.89
CA PHE A 110 14.57 6.98 9.86
C PHE A 110 14.11 8.41 10.19
N ASN A 111 13.47 9.10 9.25
CA ASN A 111 13.01 10.47 9.41
C ASN A 111 11.55 10.57 9.88
N LEU A 112 10.84 9.45 10.09
CA LEU A 112 9.41 9.44 10.39
C LEU A 112 9.08 10.29 11.62
N ASN A 113 9.79 10.11 12.74
CA ASN A 113 9.47 10.82 13.98
C ASN A 113 9.68 12.34 13.87
N ASP A 114 10.80 12.76 13.29
CA ASP A 114 11.10 14.18 13.09
C ASP A 114 10.11 14.82 12.11
N TYR A 115 9.74 14.05 11.08
CA TYR A 115 8.72 14.43 10.13
C TYR A 115 7.36 14.60 10.81
N LEU A 116 6.84 13.63 11.56
CA LEU A 116 5.55 13.76 12.25
C LEU A 116 5.53 14.96 13.22
N LYS A 117 6.62 15.17 13.96
CA LYS A 117 6.78 16.30 14.87
C LYS A 117 6.74 17.66 14.18
N LYS A 118 7.28 17.77 12.96
CA LYS A 118 7.26 19.02 12.16
C LYS A 118 5.84 19.47 11.80
N TYR A 119 4.88 18.53 11.73
CA TYR A 119 3.49 18.78 11.32
C TYR A 119 2.48 18.58 12.46
N GLU A 120 2.93 18.43 13.70
CA GLU A 120 2.08 18.17 14.87
C GLU A 120 1.05 19.29 15.10
N ASP A 121 1.47 20.55 14.98
CA ASP A 121 0.65 21.74 15.24
C ASP A 121 -0.16 22.26 14.03
N ILE A 122 -0.05 21.60 12.88
CA ILE A 122 -0.74 22.04 11.66
C ILE A 122 -2.17 21.48 11.67
N PRO A 123 -3.22 22.31 11.47
CA PRO A 123 -4.58 21.81 11.34
C PRO A 123 -4.70 20.82 10.18
N LYS A 124 -5.20 19.62 10.47
CA LYS A 124 -5.33 18.52 9.51
C LYS A 124 -6.80 18.29 9.18
N SER A 125 -7.10 17.92 7.94
CA SER A 125 -8.36 17.24 7.64
C SER A 125 -8.37 15.84 8.26
N LYS A 126 -9.55 15.24 8.42
CA LYS A 126 -9.68 13.87 8.96
C LYS A 126 -8.81 12.82 8.23
N GLN A 127 -8.64 12.97 6.92
CA GLN A 127 -7.79 12.06 6.13
C GLN A 127 -6.30 12.30 6.38
N GLU A 128 -5.90 13.55 6.56
CA GLU A 128 -4.53 13.92 6.91
C GLU A 128 -4.16 13.48 8.33
N GLU A 129 -5.09 13.54 9.30
CA GLU A 129 -4.86 13.04 10.67
C GLU A 129 -4.31 11.62 10.66
N ILE A 130 -4.85 10.72 9.83
CA ILE A 130 -4.35 9.35 9.77
C ILE A 130 -2.90 9.28 9.29
N PHE A 131 -2.54 10.05 8.28
CA PHE A 131 -1.16 10.06 7.76
C PHE A 131 -0.16 10.63 8.77
N PHE A 132 -0.55 11.71 9.46
CA PHE A 132 0.30 12.43 10.41
C PHE A 132 0.26 11.90 11.84
N ASP A 133 -0.69 11.03 12.18
CA ASP A 133 -0.82 10.45 13.52
C ASP A 133 -0.60 8.92 13.50
N SER A 134 -0.35 8.34 12.32
CA SER A 134 -0.02 6.92 12.17
C SER A 134 1.33 6.59 12.83
N PRO A 135 1.37 5.64 13.78
CA PRO A 135 2.62 5.23 14.39
C PRO A 135 3.47 4.41 13.41
N LYS A 136 4.78 4.32 13.70
CA LYS A 136 5.76 3.58 12.88
C LYS A 136 5.35 2.13 12.61
N GLU A 137 4.64 1.51 13.56
CA GLU A 137 4.14 0.14 13.45
C GLU A 137 3.20 -0.02 12.25
N LEU A 138 2.39 0.97 11.92
CA LEU A 138 1.51 0.92 10.73
C LEU A 138 2.30 1.01 9.43
N TYR A 139 3.39 1.77 9.38
CA TYR A 139 4.26 1.81 8.20
C TYR A 139 4.90 0.44 7.98
N TYR A 140 5.47 -0.13 9.02
CA TYR A 140 6.09 -1.45 8.96
C TYR A 140 5.09 -2.54 8.61
N LEU A 141 3.88 -2.46 9.16
CA LEU A 141 2.81 -3.42 8.90
C LEU A 141 2.48 -3.39 7.40
N ASN A 142 2.20 -2.21 6.85
CA ASN A 142 1.88 -2.10 5.43
C ASN A 142 3.03 -2.54 4.52
N MET A 143 4.28 -2.21 4.87
CA MET A 143 5.46 -2.65 4.11
C MET A 143 5.60 -4.18 4.07
N LEU A 144 5.45 -4.85 5.22
CA LEU A 144 5.50 -6.31 5.28
C LEU A 144 4.30 -6.94 4.57
N CYS A 145 3.10 -6.48 4.91
CA CYS A 145 1.86 -7.01 4.36
C CYS A 145 1.83 -6.86 2.84
N SER A 146 2.41 -5.80 2.26
CA SER A 146 2.41 -5.62 0.80
C SER A 146 3.24 -6.67 0.08
N GLU A 147 4.32 -7.12 0.69
CA GLU A 147 5.15 -8.22 0.18
C GLU A 147 4.41 -9.56 0.33
N ILE A 148 3.80 -9.82 1.50
CA ILE A 148 3.03 -11.05 1.74
C ILE A 148 1.83 -11.14 0.78
N MET A 149 1.08 -10.05 0.63
CA MET A 149 -0.01 -9.94 -0.34
C MET A 149 0.47 -10.23 -1.76
N GLY A 150 1.61 -9.66 -2.15
CA GLY A 150 2.25 -9.96 -3.43
C GLY A 150 2.50 -11.46 -3.64
N ARG A 151 2.94 -12.19 -2.61
CA ARG A 151 3.14 -13.64 -2.67
C ARG A 151 1.84 -14.42 -2.80
N ILE A 152 0.84 -14.10 -1.97
CA ILE A 152 -0.48 -14.76 -1.96
C ILE A 152 -1.13 -14.67 -3.34
N PHE A 153 -1.19 -13.47 -3.91
CA PHE A 153 -1.86 -13.23 -5.19
C PHE A 153 -0.97 -13.51 -6.40
N ARG A 154 0.29 -13.95 -6.21
CA ARG A 154 1.22 -14.16 -7.31
C ARG A 154 0.70 -15.18 -8.33
N PRO A 155 0.26 -16.39 -7.95
CA PRO A 155 -0.18 -17.38 -8.94
C PRO A 155 -1.36 -16.87 -9.79
N ASP A 156 -2.32 -16.20 -9.15
CA ASP A 156 -3.46 -15.62 -9.84
C ASP A 156 -3.06 -14.47 -10.74
N TYR A 157 -2.16 -13.59 -10.29
CA TYR A 157 -1.61 -12.47 -11.07
C TYR A 157 -0.96 -12.96 -12.37
N GLU A 158 -0.13 -14.00 -12.28
CA GLU A 158 0.59 -14.56 -13.43
C GLU A 158 -0.36 -15.20 -14.44
N SER A 159 -1.45 -15.82 -13.97
CA SER A 159 -2.47 -16.46 -14.81
C SER A 159 -3.30 -15.48 -15.66
N ARG A 160 -3.31 -14.17 -15.32
CA ARG A 160 -4.15 -13.19 -16.02
C ARG A 160 -3.54 -12.77 -17.34
N LYS A 161 -4.39 -12.60 -18.35
CA LYS A 161 -3.96 -12.22 -19.70
C LYS A 161 -3.52 -10.77 -19.80
N ARG A 162 -4.20 -9.87 -19.07
CA ARG A 162 -3.96 -8.44 -19.08
C ARG A 162 -3.31 -8.02 -17.77
N LYS A 163 -2.34 -7.12 -17.85
CA LYS A 163 -1.71 -6.48 -16.70
C LYS A 163 -1.85 -4.97 -16.84
N ALA A 164 -2.20 -4.29 -15.76
CA ALA A 164 -2.18 -2.83 -15.69
C ALA A 164 -1.35 -2.33 -14.51
N ILE A 165 -0.62 -1.24 -14.73
CA ILE A 165 0.03 -0.47 -13.67
C ILE A 165 -0.92 0.65 -13.25
N VAL A 166 -1.21 0.73 -11.96
CA VAL A 166 -1.99 1.83 -11.38
C VAL A 166 -1.05 2.75 -10.62
N LEU A 167 -0.83 3.94 -11.18
CA LEU A 167 0.04 4.98 -10.62
C LEU A 167 -0.80 6.06 -9.93
N PRO A 168 -0.31 6.66 -8.84
CA PRO A 168 -1.01 7.77 -8.21
C PRO A 168 -0.76 9.07 -8.98
N THR A 169 -1.78 9.94 -9.10
CA THR A 169 -1.62 11.22 -9.84
C THR A 169 -0.60 12.15 -9.19
N CYS A 170 -0.23 11.95 -7.93
CA CYS A 170 0.82 12.73 -7.27
C CYS A 170 2.22 12.56 -7.90
N MET A 171 2.43 11.56 -8.76
CA MET A 171 3.66 11.42 -9.54
C MET A 171 3.75 12.37 -10.73
N LYS A 172 2.67 13.10 -11.08
CA LYS A 172 2.71 14.10 -12.15
C LYS A 172 3.72 15.18 -11.78
N ILE A 173 4.63 15.47 -12.71
CA ILE A 173 5.67 16.50 -12.51
C ILE A 173 5.07 17.90 -12.38
N ASP A 174 3.94 18.14 -13.04
CA ASP A 174 3.17 19.38 -12.99
C ASP A 174 1.68 19.04 -13.11
N GLN A 175 0.93 19.21 -12.02
CA GLN A 175 -0.51 18.94 -12.00
C GLN A 175 -1.30 19.87 -12.94
N LYS A 176 -0.87 21.13 -13.09
CA LYS A 176 -1.64 22.16 -13.80
C LYS A 176 -1.55 22.04 -15.31
N HIS A 177 -0.36 21.65 -15.80
CA HIS A 177 -0.11 21.55 -17.24
C HIS A 177 -0.15 20.11 -17.77
N CYS A 178 -0.38 19.12 -16.90
CA CYS A 178 -0.54 17.72 -17.32
C CYS A 178 -1.72 17.58 -18.30
N GLN A 179 -1.45 16.97 -19.46
CA GLN A 179 -2.46 16.69 -20.49
C GLN A 179 -2.97 15.24 -20.42
N ALA A 180 -2.94 14.61 -19.24
CA ALA A 180 -3.51 13.28 -19.05
C ALA A 180 -5.02 13.34 -19.34
N VAL A 181 -5.54 12.28 -19.95
CA VAL A 181 -6.93 12.23 -20.41
C VAL A 181 -7.71 11.21 -19.60
N GLU A 182 -8.89 11.59 -19.11
CA GLU A 182 -9.78 10.66 -18.40
C GLU A 182 -10.19 9.52 -19.33
N LYS A 183 -10.02 8.29 -18.86
CA LYS A 183 -10.50 7.07 -19.49
C LYS A 183 -11.29 6.27 -18.46
N ARG A 184 -11.85 5.14 -18.90
CA ARG A 184 -12.77 4.34 -18.10
C ARG A 184 -12.21 3.94 -16.72
N LEU A 185 -10.98 3.44 -16.66
CA LEU A 185 -10.36 2.93 -15.43
C LEU A 185 -9.51 3.97 -14.67
N GLY A 186 -9.41 5.19 -15.20
CA GLY A 186 -8.58 6.27 -14.68
C GLY A 186 -7.99 7.11 -15.80
N GLU A 187 -7.17 8.11 -15.44
CA GLU A 187 -6.52 8.95 -16.45
C GLU A 187 -5.40 8.18 -17.16
N VAL A 188 -5.14 8.51 -18.43
CA VAL A 188 -4.04 7.94 -19.22
C VAL A 188 -3.06 9.03 -19.61
N CYS A 189 -1.77 8.74 -19.45
CA CYS A 189 -0.69 9.66 -19.81
C CYS A 189 -0.62 9.87 -21.33
N THR A 190 -0.50 11.12 -21.76
CA THR A 190 -0.31 11.51 -23.17
C THR A 190 1.15 11.86 -23.50
N ALA A 191 2.08 11.56 -22.58
CA ALA A 191 3.50 11.90 -22.69
C ALA A 191 3.78 13.40 -22.97
N CYS A 192 2.96 14.30 -22.40
CA CYS A 192 3.08 15.75 -22.61
C CYS A 192 4.38 16.38 -22.09
N ASN A 193 5.13 15.66 -21.23
CA ASN A 193 6.45 16.07 -20.75
C ASN A 193 7.39 14.86 -20.65
N PRO A 194 8.51 14.82 -21.39
CA PRO A 194 9.44 13.68 -21.39
C PRO A 194 10.20 13.50 -20.07
N GLU A 195 10.29 14.53 -19.23
CA GLU A 195 10.96 14.44 -17.92
C GLU A 195 10.06 13.82 -16.84
N CYS A 196 8.76 13.69 -17.09
CA CYS A 196 7.82 13.09 -16.15
C CYS A 196 8.08 11.57 -16.01
N GLU A 197 8.24 11.09 -14.77
CA GLU A 197 8.43 9.66 -14.51
C GLU A 197 7.26 8.80 -15.02
N ILE A 198 6.02 9.31 -14.98
CA ILE A 198 4.87 8.62 -15.57
C ILE A 198 5.06 8.42 -17.08
N ALA A 199 5.51 9.45 -17.81
CA ALA A 199 5.75 9.35 -19.25
C ALA A 199 6.88 8.37 -19.57
N LYS A 200 7.94 8.36 -18.74
CA LYS A 200 9.05 7.40 -18.86
C LYS A 200 8.56 5.96 -18.66
N ILE A 201 7.77 5.69 -17.62
CA ILE A 201 7.17 4.36 -17.38
C ILE A 201 6.26 3.97 -18.55
N ASN A 202 5.41 4.88 -19.01
CA ASN A 202 4.48 4.63 -20.12
C ASN A 202 5.18 4.29 -21.44
N ASN A 203 6.39 4.79 -21.66
CA ASN A 203 7.18 4.46 -22.85
C ASN A 203 8.05 3.21 -22.68
N GLU A 204 8.29 2.77 -21.44
CA GLU A 204 9.17 1.65 -21.11
C GLU A 204 8.44 0.31 -21.08
N TYR A 205 7.16 0.30 -20.66
CA TYR A 205 6.39 -0.92 -20.45
C TYR A 205 5.20 -1.02 -21.42
N ASP A 206 5.09 -2.15 -22.11
CA ASP A 206 3.97 -2.47 -23.02
C ASP A 206 2.78 -3.05 -22.23
N CYS A 207 2.22 -2.24 -21.33
CA CYS A 207 1.05 -2.60 -20.54
C CYS A 207 0.13 -1.40 -20.32
N GLU A 208 -1.11 -1.67 -19.91
CA GLU A 208 -2.06 -0.61 -19.58
C GLU A 208 -1.56 0.20 -18.37
N ILE A 209 -1.59 1.53 -18.44
CA ILE A 209 -1.23 2.40 -17.30
C ILE A 209 -2.39 3.34 -17.02
N TYR A 210 -2.85 3.32 -15.78
CA TYR A 210 -3.93 4.16 -15.30
C TYR A 210 -3.43 5.03 -14.15
N LEU A 211 -3.78 6.32 -14.18
CA LEU A 211 -3.51 7.25 -13.10
C LEU A 211 -4.76 7.43 -12.25
N VAL A 212 -4.60 7.29 -10.94
CA VAL A 212 -5.70 7.38 -9.98
C VAL A 212 -5.40 8.46 -8.95
N SER A 213 -6.34 9.39 -8.80
CA SER A 213 -6.19 10.55 -7.92
C SER A 213 -6.53 10.25 -6.46
N HIS A 214 -7.37 9.24 -6.22
CA HIS A 214 -7.75 8.80 -4.89
C HIS A 214 -8.15 7.32 -4.92
N LYS A 215 -7.91 6.57 -3.83
CA LYS A 215 -8.25 5.13 -3.76
C LYS A 215 -9.70 4.85 -4.12
N SER A 216 -10.62 5.77 -3.79
CA SER A 216 -12.06 5.62 -4.09
C SER A 216 -12.36 5.58 -5.59
N SER A 217 -11.59 6.28 -6.45
CA SER A 217 -11.81 6.31 -7.90
C SER A 217 -11.19 5.12 -8.63
N ALA A 218 -10.26 4.38 -8.01
CA ALA A 218 -9.70 3.16 -8.59
C ALA A 218 -10.83 2.18 -8.93
N PHE A 219 -10.83 1.66 -10.17
CA PHE A 219 -11.69 0.56 -10.63
C PHE A 219 -13.21 0.79 -10.60
N GLN A 220 -13.70 2.02 -10.40
CA GLN A 220 -15.15 2.29 -10.31
C GLN A 220 -15.93 1.83 -11.55
N ASN A 221 -15.31 1.92 -12.73
CA ASN A 221 -15.93 1.52 -14.00
C ASN A 221 -15.33 0.24 -14.58
N ALA A 222 -14.80 -0.65 -13.74
CA ALA A 222 -14.29 -1.95 -14.18
C ALA A 222 -15.41 -2.83 -14.73
N THR A 223 -15.23 -3.39 -15.92
CA THR A 223 -16.18 -4.33 -16.53
C THR A 223 -15.98 -5.73 -15.96
N ASP A 224 -16.92 -6.63 -16.19
CA ASP A 224 -16.75 -8.04 -15.80
C ASP A 224 -15.61 -8.72 -16.56
N GLU A 225 -15.27 -8.24 -17.76
CA GLU A 225 -14.07 -8.65 -18.49
C GLU A 225 -12.80 -8.21 -17.76
N ASP A 226 -12.72 -6.97 -17.26
CA ASP A 226 -11.55 -6.55 -16.48
C ASP A 226 -11.40 -7.38 -15.21
N LYS A 227 -12.49 -7.58 -14.46
CA LYS A 227 -12.47 -8.40 -13.23
C LYS A 227 -11.97 -9.83 -13.47
N LYS A 228 -12.18 -10.35 -14.70
CA LYS A 228 -11.77 -11.70 -15.09
C LYS A 228 -10.36 -11.75 -15.69
N ASP A 229 -9.97 -10.78 -16.49
CA ASP A 229 -8.76 -10.88 -17.31
C ASP A 229 -7.63 -9.96 -16.86
N LEU A 230 -7.90 -8.97 -15.99
CA LEU A 230 -6.94 -7.96 -15.56
C LEU A 230 -6.30 -8.28 -14.21
N ALA A 231 -4.98 -8.25 -14.18
CA ALA A 231 -4.16 -8.20 -12.97
C ALA A 231 -3.57 -6.79 -12.77
N ILE A 232 -3.33 -6.40 -11.52
CA ILE A 232 -2.96 -5.03 -11.17
C ILE A 232 -1.59 -5.00 -10.51
N VAL A 233 -0.71 -4.09 -10.95
CA VAL A 233 0.43 -3.62 -10.17
C VAL A 233 0.07 -2.25 -9.59
N GLY A 234 -0.25 -2.22 -8.30
CA GLY A 234 -0.58 -1.01 -7.58
C GLY A 234 0.67 -0.29 -7.07
N VAL A 235 0.76 1.01 -7.31
CA VAL A 235 1.81 1.88 -6.78
C VAL A 235 1.21 2.87 -5.78
N ALA A 236 1.74 2.90 -4.55
CA ALA A 236 1.27 3.85 -3.55
C ALA A 236 2.33 4.13 -2.46
N CYS A 237 2.02 5.07 -1.56
CA CYS A 237 2.72 5.20 -0.28
C CYS A 237 2.38 4.01 0.65
N PRO A 238 3.24 3.68 1.64
CA PRO A 238 3.05 2.53 2.54
C PRO A 238 1.63 2.44 3.10
N LEU A 239 1.11 3.50 3.72
CA LEU A 239 -0.18 3.48 4.41
C LEU A 239 -1.41 3.28 3.50
N ASN A 240 -1.27 3.39 2.18
CA ASN A 240 -2.36 3.20 1.21
C ASN A 240 -2.22 1.95 0.34
N LEU A 241 -1.08 1.27 0.40
CA LEU A 241 -0.78 0.22 -0.58
C LEU A 241 -1.62 -1.04 -0.36
N ILE A 242 -1.79 -1.45 0.90
CA ILE A 242 -2.59 -2.62 1.25
C ILE A 242 -4.07 -2.42 0.98
N SER A 243 -4.63 -1.27 1.38
CA SER A 243 -6.04 -0.96 1.12
C SER A 243 -6.35 -0.96 -0.38
N GLY A 244 -5.47 -0.38 -1.19
CA GLY A 244 -5.59 -0.43 -2.66
C GLY A 244 -5.50 -1.86 -3.22
N GLY A 245 -4.58 -2.68 -2.71
CA GLY A 245 -4.43 -4.07 -3.12
C GLY A 245 -5.66 -4.92 -2.81
N TRP A 246 -6.19 -4.83 -1.59
CA TRP A 246 -7.40 -5.51 -1.19
C TRP A 246 -8.64 -5.06 -1.97
N LYS A 247 -8.74 -3.77 -2.30
CA LYS A 247 -9.79 -3.27 -3.19
C LYS A 247 -9.74 -3.93 -4.57
N ALA A 248 -8.54 -4.11 -5.15
CA ALA A 248 -8.40 -4.83 -6.42
C ALA A 248 -8.80 -6.30 -6.26
N ALA A 249 -8.33 -6.95 -5.18
CA ALA A 249 -8.61 -8.35 -4.90
C ALA A 249 -10.11 -8.65 -4.70
N THR A 250 -10.87 -7.79 -4.00
CA THR A 250 -12.33 -7.97 -3.83
C THR A 250 -13.10 -7.86 -5.15
N LEU A 251 -12.52 -7.19 -6.15
CA LEU A 251 -13.06 -7.09 -7.50
C LEU A 251 -12.59 -8.25 -8.40
N GLY A 252 -11.82 -9.20 -7.88
CA GLY A 252 -11.31 -10.36 -8.64
C GLY A 252 -10.03 -10.06 -9.44
N MET A 253 -9.44 -8.88 -9.27
CA MET A 253 -8.21 -8.46 -9.93
C MET A 253 -7.00 -8.68 -9.00
N PRO A 254 -6.18 -9.71 -9.23
CA PRO A 254 -5.08 -10.06 -8.32
C PRO A 254 -4.03 -8.94 -8.27
N PRO A 255 -3.73 -8.39 -7.08
CA PRO A 255 -2.78 -7.30 -6.92
C PRO A 255 -1.32 -7.79 -6.80
N GLN A 256 -0.41 -6.93 -7.27
CA GLN A 256 0.98 -6.85 -6.86
C GLN A 256 1.23 -5.42 -6.38
N CYS A 257 2.20 -5.26 -5.48
CA CYS A 257 2.38 -4.01 -4.74
C CYS A 257 3.80 -3.48 -4.92
N VAL A 258 3.92 -2.20 -5.31
CA VAL A 258 5.20 -1.48 -5.39
C VAL A 258 5.07 -0.17 -4.63
N LEU A 259 6.05 0.15 -3.79
CA LEU A 259 6.07 1.43 -3.10
C LEU A 259 6.60 2.54 -4.00
N LEU A 260 6.04 3.73 -3.84
CA LEU A 260 6.74 4.97 -4.18
C LEU A 260 8.06 5.02 -3.41
N ASP A 261 9.13 5.56 -4.02
CA ASP A 261 10.43 5.64 -3.36
C ASP A 261 10.40 6.59 -2.15
N LYS A 262 9.52 7.59 -2.18
CA LYS A 262 9.28 8.59 -1.13
C LYS A 262 7.91 9.23 -1.30
N VAL A 263 7.45 9.98 -0.30
CA VAL A 263 6.22 10.77 -0.43
C VAL A 263 6.32 11.82 -1.53
N ALA A 264 5.22 12.01 -2.26
CA ALA A 264 5.15 12.87 -3.44
C ALA A 264 4.10 13.97 -3.35
N CYS A 265 3.07 13.78 -2.51
CA CYS A 265 1.86 14.59 -2.57
C CYS A 265 1.80 15.66 -1.48
N SER A 266 1.44 16.86 -1.91
CA SER A 266 1.00 17.94 -1.04
C SER A 266 -0.25 17.59 -0.23
N ARG A 267 -1.15 16.80 -0.82
CA ARG A 267 -2.42 16.41 -0.20
C ARG A 267 -2.32 15.61 1.10
N HIS A 268 -1.19 14.95 1.32
CA HIS A 268 -1.03 14.10 2.51
C HIS A 268 0.28 14.36 3.25
N TRP A 269 1.28 14.96 2.61
CA TRP A 269 2.64 14.96 3.16
C TRP A 269 3.40 16.28 2.97
N LEU A 270 3.14 17.03 1.91
CA LEU A 270 4.00 18.15 1.55
C LEU A 270 3.23 19.47 1.46
N LYS A 271 3.93 20.59 1.40
CA LYS A 271 3.29 21.88 1.06
C LYS A 271 2.98 21.99 -0.43
N GLU A 272 3.75 21.28 -1.25
CA GLU A 272 3.65 21.25 -2.70
C GLU A 272 3.91 19.84 -3.21
N ASP A 273 3.31 19.48 -4.35
CA ASP A 273 3.58 18.20 -4.99
C ASP A 273 5.03 18.19 -5.47
N VAL A 274 5.74 17.11 -5.17
CA VAL A 274 7.10 16.88 -5.63
C VAL A 274 7.14 15.61 -6.44
N PRO A 275 7.90 15.58 -7.56
CA PRO A 275 8.07 14.36 -8.31
C PRO A 275 8.65 13.25 -7.41
N SER A 276 7.97 12.11 -7.42
CA SER A 276 8.48 10.87 -6.84
C SER A 276 8.68 9.84 -7.95
N SER A 277 9.46 8.83 -7.61
CA SER A 277 9.83 7.73 -8.49
C SER A 277 9.33 6.41 -7.89
N ILE A 278 9.52 5.35 -8.66
CA ILE A 278 9.33 3.98 -8.22
C ILE A 278 10.58 3.20 -8.54
N ASN A 279 10.77 2.09 -7.82
CA ASN A 279 11.80 1.15 -8.13
C ASN A 279 11.50 0.41 -9.45
N LYS A 280 12.09 0.90 -10.55
CA LYS A 280 11.91 0.32 -11.90
C LYS A 280 12.40 -1.12 -12.00
N LYS A 281 13.44 -1.50 -11.23
CA LYS A 281 13.92 -2.89 -11.23
C LYS A 281 12.89 -3.83 -10.61
N GLU A 282 12.25 -3.41 -9.54
CA GLU A 282 11.19 -4.22 -8.91
C GLU A 282 9.94 -4.27 -9.79
N LEU A 283 9.50 -3.13 -10.33
CA LEU A 283 8.38 -3.09 -11.28
C LEU A 283 8.63 -4.05 -12.46
N LYS A 284 9.82 -3.98 -13.06
CA LYS A 284 10.22 -4.86 -14.15
C LYS A 284 10.16 -6.35 -13.77
N LYS A 285 10.67 -6.74 -12.60
CA LYS A 285 10.58 -8.14 -12.11
C LYS A 285 9.14 -8.62 -11.91
N ILE A 286 8.23 -7.72 -11.54
CA ILE A 286 6.81 -8.04 -11.37
C ILE A 286 6.12 -8.20 -12.73
N LEU A 287 6.52 -7.44 -13.75
CA LEU A 287 5.92 -7.47 -15.08
C LEU A 287 6.49 -8.59 -15.98
N GLU A 288 7.77 -8.92 -15.88
CA GLU A 288 8.47 -9.90 -16.73
C GLU A 288 8.18 -11.36 -16.38
N VAL A 289 6.95 -11.67 -15.94
CA VAL A 289 6.55 -13.05 -15.73
C VAL A 289 6.19 -13.70 -17.07
N ASN A 290 6.90 -14.78 -17.40
CA ASN A 290 6.61 -15.68 -18.51
C ASN A 290 5.40 -16.58 -18.22
#